data_AF-A0A0A0DDT8-F1
#
_entry.id   AF-A0A0A0DDT8-F1
#
_cell.length_a   1.000
_cell.length_b   1.000
_cell.length_c   1.000
_cell.angle_alpha   90.00
_cell.angle_beta   90.00
_cell.angle_gamma   90.00
#
_symmetry.space_group_name_H-M   'P 1'
#
loop_
_entity.id
_entity.type
_entity.pdbx_description
1 polymer ?
#
loop_
_entity_poly.entity_id
_entity_poly.type
_entity_poly.pdbx_seq_one_letter_code
_entity_poly.pdbx_strand_id
1 'polypeptide(L)'
;MVRITSVAGAALAALLLGILARPAEAASVPTDPVKRCRGVLDLLAKAPDASETPLSVGTVEPAGKAGCRYGNLRISAGYSSLDVEALSLDRLDFQRVFAGQPPLTLSVKAEGIRMISGGNPVTAYYSKLVVRPFVFTLDYALAPDTGLLTVSDLSLRHEINGSISATGTFSGVSPDLLEPWRRLPDAASLARIALNRFSFRLQNQGLFEAFTVMPMLAALPNGTTDPEGAVAAAKAGALARLRIVGESVLPPDTMTALTDLIQDLPKPRRPLAVTIAPAAPVRLSDIADAAMGDDAAKSAILKRLNPTVTYAPAP
;
A
#
# COMPACT_ATOMS: atom_id res chain seq x y z
N MET A 1 -1.44 -6.00 24.74
CA MET A 1 -1.95 -4.61 24.56
C MET A 1 -1.27 -3.98 23.35
N VAL A 2 -1.54 -4.49 22.14
CA VAL A 2 -0.96 -4.00 20.87
C VAL A 2 -2.10 -4.06 19.85
N ARG A 3 -3.00 -3.08 19.89
CA ARG A 3 -4.14 -2.98 18.95
C ARG A 3 -4.47 -1.55 18.53
N ILE A 4 -3.74 -0.54 18.98
CA ILE A 4 -4.20 0.87 18.88
C ILE A 4 -3.46 1.67 17.80
N THR A 5 -2.21 1.32 17.47
CA THR A 5 -1.44 2.04 16.43
C THR A 5 -1.57 1.47 15.02
N SER A 6 -2.14 0.27 14.86
CA SER A 6 -2.35 -0.34 13.54
C SER A 6 -3.66 0.09 12.85
N VAL A 7 -4.58 0.72 13.57
CA VAL A 7 -5.96 0.95 13.09
C VAL A 7 -6.05 2.17 12.17
N ALA A 8 -5.33 3.26 12.44
CA ALA A 8 -5.44 4.49 11.66
C ALA A 8 -4.72 4.43 10.30
N GLY A 9 -3.57 3.74 10.21
CA GLY A 9 -2.89 3.47 8.94
C GLY A 9 -3.62 2.44 8.08
N ALA A 10 -4.17 1.40 8.72
CA ALA A 10 -5.06 0.46 8.07
C ALA A 10 -6.38 1.11 7.63
N ALA A 11 -6.88 2.14 8.32
CA ALA A 11 -8.11 2.84 7.96
C ALA A 11 -7.97 3.66 6.67
N LEU A 12 -6.83 4.30 6.38
CA LEU A 12 -6.64 5.01 5.09
C LEU A 12 -6.54 4.02 3.94
N ALA A 13 -5.77 2.94 4.12
CA ALA A 13 -5.73 1.84 3.16
C ALA A 13 -7.12 1.23 2.99
N ALA A 14 -7.87 1.00 4.07
CA ALA A 14 -9.23 0.46 4.03
C ALA A 14 -10.28 1.44 3.49
N LEU A 15 -10.08 2.76 3.58
CA LEU A 15 -11.01 3.75 3.01
C LEU A 15 -10.70 4.03 1.52
N LEU A 16 -9.43 4.04 1.13
CA LEU A 16 -9.01 4.25 -0.26
C LEU A 16 -9.09 2.96 -1.10
N LEU A 17 -8.97 1.79 -0.46
CA LEU A 17 -9.22 0.46 -1.04
C LEU A 17 -10.63 -0.06 -0.74
N GLY A 18 -11.45 0.69 0.03
CA GLY A 18 -12.79 0.31 0.46
C GLY A 18 -13.87 0.39 -0.63
N ILE A 19 -13.52 0.80 -1.85
CA ILE A 19 -14.43 0.96 -3.01
C ILE A 19 -15.03 -0.38 -3.47
N LEU A 20 -14.59 -1.50 -2.88
CA LEU A 20 -14.77 -2.84 -3.44
C LEU A 20 -15.52 -3.79 -2.50
N ALA A 21 -16.23 -3.26 -1.50
CA ALA A 21 -16.74 -4.06 -0.38
C ALA A 21 -18.27 -4.29 -0.43
N ARG A 22 -18.71 -5.31 -1.18
CA ARG A 22 -19.88 -6.23 -0.99
C ARG A 22 -20.53 -6.54 -2.33
N PRO A 23 -21.20 -7.70 -2.49
CA PRO A 23 -22.45 -7.73 -3.23
C PRO A 23 -23.43 -6.86 -2.45
N ALA A 24 -23.47 -5.56 -2.75
CA ALA A 24 -24.64 -4.78 -2.42
C ALA A 24 -25.82 -5.51 -3.06
N GLU A 25 -26.95 -5.65 -2.36
CA GLU A 25 -28.21 -5.78 -3.08
C GLU A 25 -28.18 -4.71 -4.15
N ALA A 26 -28.14 -5.13 -5.42
CA ALA A 26 -27.75 -4.27 -6.52
C ALA A 26 -28.53 -2.96 -6.41
N ALA A 27 -27.83 -1.91 -6.00
CA ALA A 27 -28.48 -0.64 -5.74
C ALA A 27 -28.64 0.03 -7.09
N SER A 28 -29.82 0.56 -7.38
CA SER A 28 -29.98 1.38 -8.57
C SER A 28 -29.02 2.57 -8.52
N VAL A 29 -28.23 2.79 -9.58
CA VAL A 29 -27.33 3.94 -9.66
C VAL A 29 -28.17 5.23 -9.63
N PRO A 30 -27.99 6.12 -8.64
CA PRO A 30 -28.72 7.37 -8.60
C PRO A 30 -28.45 8.21 -9.87
N THR A 31 -29.50 8.74 -10.46
CA THR A 31 -29.41 9.63 -11.64
C THR A 31 -28.86 11.00 -11.29
N ASP A 32 -29.11 11.47 -10.06
CA ASP A 32 -28.53 12.68 -9.49
C ASP A 32 -27.02 12.46 -9.23
N PRO A 33 -26.13 13.24 -9.88
CA PRO A 33 -24.68 13.04 -9.76
C PRO A 33 -24.13 13.23 -8.34
N VAL A 34 -24.71 14.13 -7.54
CA VAL A 34 -24.29 14.37 -6.16
C VAL A 34 -24.73 13.21 -5.27
N LYS A 35 -25.97 12.74 -5.40
CA LYS A 35 -26.45 11.55 -4.67
C LYS A 35 -25.66 10.31 -5.04
N ARG A 36 -25.30 10.16 -6.32
CA ARG A 36 -24.45 9.08 -6.81
C ARG A 36 -23.07 9.09 -6.15
N CYS A 37 -22.40 10.26 -6.09
CA CYS A 37 -21.11 10.37 -5.41
C CYS A 37 -21.22 10.15 -3.90
N ARG A 38 -22.29 10.63 -3.24
CA ARG A 38 -22.54 10.31 -1.83
C ARG A 38 -22.75 8.81 -1.62
N GLY A 39 -23.50 8.15 -2.52
CA GLY A 39 -23.71 6.70 -2.48
C GLY A 39 -22.41 5.89 -2.60
N VAL A 40 -21.44 6.33 -3.42
CA VAL A 40 -20.11 5.71 -3.44
C VAL A 40 -19.46 5.76 -2.05
N LEU A 41 -19.49 6.92 -1.39
CA LEU A 41 -18.92 7.09 -0.04
C LEU A 41 -19.62 6.20 1.01
N ASP A 42 -20.95 6.09 0.93
CA ASP A 42 -21.74 5.24 1.82
C ASP A 42 -21.39 3.76 1.64
N LEU A 43 -21.06 3.33 0.41
CA LEU A 43 -20.56 1.98 0.15
C LEU A 43 -19.17 1.76 0.79
N LEU A 44 -18.30 2.78 0.80
CA LEU A 44 -16.99 2.71 1.50
C LEU A 44 -17.17 2.56 3.01
N ALA A 45 -18.06 3.37 3.59
CA ALA A 45 -18.29 3.41 5.04
C ALA A 45 -18.92 2.12 5.60
N LYS A 46 -19.58 1.32 4.75
CA LYS A 46 -20.26 0.06 5.13
C LYS A 46 -19.40 -1.19 4.90
N ALA A 47 -18.11 -1.03 4.62
CA ALA A 47 -17.15 -2.14 4.62
C ALA A 47 -17.18 -2.88 5.99
N PRO A 48 -16.99 -4.20 6.04
CA PRO A 48 -17.34 -5.02 7.20
C PRO A 48 -16.43 -4.82 8.42
N ASP A 49 -15.33 -4.09 8.25
CA ASP A 49 -14.42 -3.68 9.34
C ASP A 49 -14.56 -2.18 9.67
N ALA A 50 -15.42 -1.46 8.95
CA ALA A 50 -15.70 -0.03 9.14
C ALA A 50 -16.94 0.23 10.02
N SER A 51 -17.62 -0.81 10.50
CA SER A 51 -18.95 -0.72 11.13
C SER A 51 -19.02 0.06 12.45
N GLU A 52 -17.94 0.67 12.91
CA GLU A 52 -17.90 1.54 14.09
C GLU A 52 -17.00 2.78 13.92
N THR A 53 -16.57 3.12 12.70
CA THR A 53 -15.66 4.26 12.48
C THR A 53 -16.44 5.44 11.91
N PRO A 54 -16.81 6.47 12.71
CA PRO A 54 -17.50 7.64 12.20
C PRO A 54 -16.74 8.28 11.04
N LEU A 55 -17.39 8.29 9.87
CA LEU A 55 -16.96 9.00 8.68
C LEU A 55 -17.80 10.26 8.55
N SER A 56 -17.15 11.43 8.48
CA SER A 56 -17.80 12.67 8.06
C SER A 56 -17.15 13.19 6.79
N VAL A 57 -17.94 13.93 6.01
CA VAL A 57 -17.51 14.58 4.78
C VAL A 57 -18.09 16.00 4.76
N GLY A 58 -17.26 16.98 4.44
CA GLY A 58 -17.68 18.38 4.34
C GLY A 58 -18.39 18.68 3.02
N THR A 59 -17.76 18.33 1.90
CA THR A 59 -18.31 18.60 0.55
C THR A 59 -18.30 17.33 -0.31
N VAL A 60 -19.29 17.22 -1.20
CA VAL A 60 -19.43 16.14 -2.17
C VAL A 60 -19.79 16.75 -3.51
N GLU A 61 -18.91 16.60 -4.50
CA GLU A 61 -19.04 17.21 -5.82
C GLU A 61 -18.82 16.16 -6.92
N PRO A 62 -19.66 16.10 -7.96
CA PRO A 62 -19.38 15.29 -9.13
C PRO A 62 -18.19 15.88 -9.92
N ALA A 63 -17.29 15.02 -10.38
CA ALA A 63 -16.19 15.39 -11.27
C ALA A 63 -16.39 14.71 -12.62
N GLY A 64 -16.98 15.44 -13.56
CA GLY A 64 -17.34 14.89 -14.87
C GLY A 64 -18.38 13.76 -14.80
N LYS A 65 -18.33 12.84 -15.77
CA LYS A 65 -19.31 11.74 -15.88
C LYS A 65 -18.98 10.52 -15.01
N ALA A 66 -17.70 10.33 -14.69
CA ALA A 66 -17.14 9.11 -14.08
C ALA A 66 -16.26 9.42 -12.85
N GLY A 67 -16.45 10.58 -12.21
CA GLY A 67 -15.63 10.98 -11.08
C GLY A 67 -16.41 11.65 -9.96
N CYS A 68 -15.80 11.64 -8.78
CA CYS A 68 -16.30 12.24 -7.56
C CYS A 68 -15.16 12.95 -6.83
N ARG A 69 -15.46 14.12 -6.26
CA ARG A 69 -14.58 14.87 -5.38
C ARG A 69 -15.23 15.02 -4.02
N TYR A 70 -14.47 14.74 -2.99
CA TYR A 70 -14.89 14.85 -1.60
C TYR A 70 -13.92 15.78 -0.89
N GLY A 71 -14.45 16.73 -0.14
CA GLY A 71 -13.66 17.68 0.65
C GLY A 71 -13.85 17.47 2.14
N ASN A 72 -12.77 17.64 2.90
CA ASN A 72 -12.76 17.55 4.36
C ASN A 72 -13.35 16.24 4.88
N LEU A 73 -12.81 15.11 4.41
CA LEU A 73 -13.18 13.81 4.97
C LEU A 73 -12.48 13.63 6.32
N ARG A 74 -13.21 13.10 7.29
CA ARG A 74 -12.67 12.72 8.59
C ARG A 74 -13.15 11.34 8.96
N ILE A 75 -12.20 10.46 9.24
CA ILE A 75 -12.43 9.08 9.68
C ILE A 75 -11.97 9.01 11.13
N SER A 76 -12.89 8.79 12.07
CA SER A 76 -12.58 8.83 13.50
C SER A 76 -12.49 7.42 14.07
N ALA A 77 -11.34 7.06 14.64
CA ALA A 77 -11.07 5.78 15.27
C ALA A 77 -10.58 5.98 16.70
N GLY A 78 -11.50 5.94 17.68
CA GLY A 78 -11.20 6.19 19.09
C GLY A 78 -10.60 7.59 19.32
N TYR A 79 -9.38 7.64 19.86
CA TYR A 79 -8.64 8.88 20.15
C TYR A 79 -7.86 9.44 18.95
N SER A 80 -7.97 8.80 17.79
CA SER A 80 -7.30 9.21 16.56
C SER A 80 -8.33 9.53 15.48
N SER A 81 -8.00 10.48 14.64
CA SER A 81 -8.74 10.75 13.43
C SER A 81 -7.78 10.86 12.26
N LEU A 82 -8.29 10.49 11.09
CA LEU A 82 -7.61 10.61 9.83
C LEU A 82 -8.37 11.65 9.02
N ASP A 83 -7.75 12.81 8.87
CA ASP A 83 -8.30 13.93 8.11
C ASP A 83 -7.74 13.86 6.68
N VAL A 84 -8.60 14.01 5.67
CA VAL A 84 -8.23 14.10 4.25
C VAL A 84 -8.85 15.37 3.72
N GLU A 85 -8.04 16.32 3.26
CA GLU A 85 -8.53 17.62 2.77
C GLU A 85 -9.29 17.45 1.46
N ALA A 86 -8.76 16.64 0.54
CA ALA A 86 -9.39 16.36 -0.75
C ALA A 86 -9.18 14.90 -1.16
N LEU A 87 -10.27 14.22 -1.52
CA LEU A 87 -10.25 12.92 -2.16
C LEU A 87 -10.89 13.04 -3.54
N SER A 88 -10.14 12.71 -4.58
CA SER A 88 -10.63 12.61 -5.95
C SER A 88 -10.64 11.16 -6.39
N LEU A 89 -11.79 10.70 -6.87
CA LEU A 89 -11.96 9.44 -7.57
C LEU A 89 -12.31 9.75 -9.02
N ASP A 90 -11.62 9.13 -9.97
CA ASP A 90 -11.88 9.26 -11.39
C ASP A 90 -11.91 7.87 -12.06
N ARG A 91 -12.48 7.83 -13.28
CA ARG A 91 -12.68 6.60 -14.07
C ARG A 91 -13.54 5.54 -13.37
N LEU A 92 -14.42 5.97 -12.48
CA LEU A 92 -15.38 5.11 -11.79
C LEU A 92 -16.42 4.56 -12.77
N ASP A 93 -16.59 3.24 -12.76
CA ASP A 93 -17.77 2.58 -13.30
C ASP A 93 -18.84 2.51 -12.20
N PHE A 94 -19.73 3.51 -12.18
CA PHE A 94 -20.81 3.56 -11.18
C PHE A 94 -21.74 2.35 -11.25
N GLN A 95 -21.97 1.76 -12.43
CA GLN A 95 -22.85 0.59 -12.53
C GLN A 95 -22.23 -0.59 -11.80
N ARG A 96 -20.94 -0.86 -12.01
CA ARG A 96 -20.22 -1.90 -11.28
C ARG A 96 -20.20 -1.61 -9.79
N VAL A 97 -19.80 -0.40 -9.38
CA VAL A 97 -19.66 -0.03 -7.96
C VAL A 97 -20.99 -0.22 -7.21
N PHE A 98 -22.12 0.22 -7.78
CA PHE A 98 -23.44 0.07 -7.15
C PHE A 98 -24.02 -1.35 -7.26
N ALA A 99 -23.56 -2.15 -8.24
CA ALA A 99 -23.81 -3.59 -8.30
C ALA A 99 -22.92 -4.39 -7.33
N GLY A 100 -22.10 -3.72 -6.51
CA GLY A 100 -21.20 -4.37 -5.58
C GLY A 100 -19.95 -4.96 -6.22
N GLN A 101 -19.68 -4.59 -7.47
CA GLN A 101 -18.54 -5.06 -8.22
C GLN A 101 -17.40 -4.02 -8.18
N PRO A 102 -16.15 -4.48 -8.09
CA PRO A 102 -15.00 -3.61 -8.17
C PRO A 102 -14.92 -2.91 -9.55
N PRO A 103 -14.53 -1.62 -9.62
CA PRO A 103 -14.34 -0.96 -10.89
C PRO A 103 -13.10 -1.56 -11.57
N LEU A 104 -13.21 -1.77 -12.88
CA LEU A 104 -12.10 -2.31 -13.68
C LEU A 104 -10.97 -1.30 -13.84
N THR A 105 -11.28 0.00 -13.75
CA THR A 105 -10.31 1.08 -13.77
C THR A 105 -10.61 2.04 -12.65
N LEU A 106 -9.58 2.60 -12.03
CA LEU A 106 -9.76 3.61 -11.00
C LEU A 106 -8.51 4.47 -10.90
N SER A 107 -8.72 5.77 -10.81
CA SER A 107 -7.69 6.71 -10.39
C SER A 107 -8.13 7.36 -9.08
N VAL A 108 -7.32 7.23 -8.04
CA VAL A 108 -7.52 7.79 -6.71
C VAL A 108 -6.41 8.79 -6.44
N LYS A 109 -6.79 9.98 -5.95
CA LYS A 109 -5.86 10.97 -5.40
C LYS A 109 -6.40 11.47 -4.08
N ALA A 110 -5.66 11.27 -3.00
CA ALA A 110 -5.97 11.81 -1.69
C ALA A 110 -4.88 12.82 -1.29
N GLU A 111 -5.29 14.04 -0.95
CA GLU A 111 -4.42 15.16 -0.62
C GLU A 111 -4.71 15.65 0.79
N GLY A 112 -3.70 16.24 1.44
CA GLY A 112 -3.88 16.81 2.77
C GLY A 112 -4.06 15.76 3.87
N ILE A 113 -3.61 14.52 3.66
CA ILE A 113 -3.85 13.40 4.57
C ILE A 113 -3.07 13.62 5.86
N ARG A 114 -3.76 13.73 7.00
CA ARG A 114 -3.15 13.89 8.32
C ARG A 114 -3.73 12.90 9.32
N MET A 115 -2.84 12.27 10.07
CA MET A 115 -3.22 11.50 11.23
C MET A 115 -3.18 12.41 12.46
N ILE A 116 -4.34 12.68 13.03
CA ILE A 116 -4.50 13.54 14.19
C ILE A 116 -4.74 12.64 15.40
N SER A 117 -3.81 12.64 16.35
CA SER A 117 -3.97 11.96 17.62
C SER A 117 -4.32 12.96 18.72
N GLY A 118 -5.24 12.58 19.60
CA GLY A 118 -5.68 13.42 20.72
C GLY A 118 -7.14 13.85 20.57
N GLY A 119 -7.96 13.49 21.54
CA GLY A 119 -9.42 13.69 21.49
C GLY A 119 -9.90 15.12 21.76
N ASN A 120 -9.02 16.06 22.12
CA ASN A 120 -9.41 17.44 22.40
C ASN A 120 -9.13 18.38 21.20
N PRO A 121 -9.92 19.46 21.01
CA PRO A 121 -9.76 20.39 19.89
C PRO A 121 -8.42 21.12 19.84
N VAL A 122 -7.78 21.37 20.99
CA VAL A 122 -6.49 22.10 21.06
C VAL A 122 -5.36 21.24 20.51
N THR A 123 -5.26 19.98 20.94
CA THR A 123 -4.28 19.01 20.41
C THR A 123 -4.54 18.72 18.95
N ALA A 124 -5.82 18.65 18.53
CA ALA A 124 -6.17 18.50 17.13
C ALA A 124 -5.73 19.71 16.28
N TYR A 125 -5.94 20.93 16.78
CA TYR A 125 -5.48 22.16 16.11
C TYR A 125 -3.96 22.23 16.05
N TYR A 126 -3.26 21.99 17.17
CA TYR A 126 -1.81 21.92 17.20
C TYR A 126 -1.27 20.89 16.21
N SER A 127 -1.85 19.68 16.19
CA SER A 127 -1.48 18.62 15.25
C SER A 127 -1.66 19.06 13.80
N LYS A 128 -2.70 19.84 13.46
CA LYS A 128 -2.86 20.40 12.10
C LYS A 128 -1.75 21.37 11.72
N LEU A 129 -1.18 22.11 12.67
CA LEU A 129 -0.09 23.05 12.42
C LEU A 129 1.27 22.33 12.26
N VAL A 130 1.50 21.26 13.01
CA VAL A 130 2.80 20.58 13.04
C VAL A 130 2.89 19.33 12.16
N VAL A 131 1.79 18.58 11.99
CA VAL A 131 1.75 17.38 11.14
C VAL A 131 1.60 17.82 9.70
N ARG A 132 2.65 17.58 8.92
CA ARG A 132 2.63 17.80 7.47
C ARG A 132 1.82 16.70 6.78
N PRO A 133 1.06 17.05 5.73
CA PRO A 133 0.18 16.10 5.09
C PRO A 133 0.93 15.15 4.15
N PHE A 134 0.33 13.98 3.94
CA PHE A 134 0.69 13.08 2.86
C PHE A 134 -0.18 13.32 1.63
N VAL A 135 0.36 12.97 0.48
CA VAL A 135 -0.39 12.77 -0.76
C VAL A 135 -0.31 11.30 -1.12
N PHE A 136 -1.46 10.69 -1.38
CA PHE A 136 -1.57 9.32 -1.88
C PHE A 136 -2.15 9.33 -3.29
N THR A 137 -1.60 8.49 -4.15
CA THR A 137 -2.13 8.23 -5.48
C THR A 137 -2.20 6.74 -5.77
N LEU A 138 -3.24 6.33 -6.49
CA LEU A 138 -3.39 4.99 -7.05
C LEU A 138 -4.03 5.12 -8.44
N ASP A 139 -3.42 4.53 -9.47
CA ASP A 139 -4.00 4.37 -10.79
C ASP A 139 -3.85 2.92 -11.23
N TYR A 140 -4.98 2.26 -11.51
CA TYR A 140 -4.97 0.92 -12.06
C TYR A 140 -5.98 0.72 -13.19
N ALA A 141 -5.72 -0.29 -14.00
CA ALA A 141 -6.61 -0.83 -15.01
C ALA A 141 -6.52 -2.36 -15.05
N LEU A 142 -7.67 -3.03 -14.97
CA LEU A 142 -7.84 -4.46 -15.15
C LEU A 142 -8.53 -4.71 -16.50
N ALA A 143 -7.87 -5.47 -17.38
CA ALA A 143 -8.47 -5.95 -18.61
C ALA A 143 -9.19 -7.29 -18.32
N PRO A 144 -10.53 -7.32 -18.22
CA PRO A 144 -11.26 -8.52 -17.77
C PRO A 144 -11.08 -9.71 -18.72
N ASP A 145 -10.94 -9.46 -20.02
CA ASP A 145 -10.81 -10.51 -21.04
C ASP A 145 -9.49 -11.28 -20.94
N THR A 146 -8.44 -10.64 -20.44
CA THR A 146 -7.09 -11.22 -20.34
C THR A 146 -6.66 -11.48 -18.89
N GLY A 147 -7.40 -10.94 -17.91
CA GLY A 147 -7.02 -10.94 -16.50
C GLY A 147 -5.73 -10.17 -16.21
N LEU A 148 -5.37 -9.22 -17.07
CA LEU A 148 -4.16 -8.39 -16.91
C LEU A 148 -4.50 -7.14 -16.08
N LEU A 149 -3.97 -7.08 -14.86
CA LEU A 149 -3.97 -5.91 -14.01
C LEU A 149 -2.69 -5.09 -14.25
N THR A 150 -2.86 -3.81 -14.58
CA THR A 150 -1.78 -2.82 -14.65
C THR A 150 -1.99 -1.79 -13.55
N VAL A 151 -1.00 -1.64 -12.68
CA VAL A 151 -0.89 -0.57 -11.68
C VAL A 151 0.12 0.43 -12.22
N SER A 152 -0.39 1.54 -12.74
CA SER A 152 0.42 2.59 -13.40
C SER A 152 1.04 3.53 -12.39
N ASP A 153 0.39 3.72 -11.24
CA ASP A 153 0.89 4.53 -10.13
C ASP A 153 0.33 4.00 -8.82
N LEU A 154 1.19 3.83 -7.83
CA LEU A 154 0.84 3.66 -6.42
C LEU A 154 1.88 4.44 -5.64
N SER A 155 1.53 5.63 -5.16
CA SER A 155 2.49 6.49 -4.48
C SER A 155 1.98 7.04 -3.16
N LEU A 156 2.92 7.20 -2.24
CA LEU A 156 2.74 7.93 -1.00
C LEU A 156 3.89 8.93 -0.88
N ARG A 157 3.55 10.22 -0.85
CA ARG A 157 4.50 11.31 -0.78
C ARG A 157 4.27 12.12 0.48
N HIS A 158 5.33 12.35 1.23
CA HIS A 158 5.36 13.31 2.31
C HIS A 158 6.29 14.45 1.89
N GLU A 159 5.89 15.69 2.16
CA GLU A 159 6.66 16.87 1.74
C GLU A 159 8.10 16.85 2.26
N ILE A 160 8.30 16.39 3.50
CA ILE A 160 9.61 16.43 4.18
C ILE A 160 10.25 15.05 4.33
N ASN A 161 9.45 13.98 4.40
CA ASN A 161 9.95 12.66 4.78
C ASN A 161 10.27 11.79 3.56
N GLY A 162 10.00 12.32 2.36
CA GLY A 162 10.27 11.67 1.09
C GLY A 162 9.07 10.92 0.53
N SER A 163 9.31 9.93 -0.32
CA SER A 163 8.24 9.28 -1.09
C SER A 163 8.49 7.80 -1.31
N ILE A 164 7.40 7.04 -1.34
CA ILE A 164 7.34 5.68 -1.86
C ILE A 164 6.51 5.70 -3.13
N SER A 165 6.96 4.97 -4.16
CA SER A 165 6.16 4.72 -5.36
C SER A 165 6.35 3.30 -5.85
N ALA A 166 5.30 2.72 -6.42
CA ALA A 166 5.33 1.41 -7.03
C ALA A 166 4.49 1.39 -8.31
N THR A 167 4.90 0.55 -9.24
CA THR A 167 4.15 0.20 -10.44
C THR A 167 4.27 -1.29 -10.70
N GLY A 168 3.32 -1.87 -11.42
CA GLY A 168 3.41 -3.30 -11.72
C GLY A 168 2.35 -3.80 -12.70
N THR A 169 2.61 -4.97 -13.24
CA THR A 169 1.69 -5.69 -14.12
C THR A 169 1.57 -7.11 -13.63
N PHE A 170 0.33 -7.58 -13.49
CA PHE A 170 -0.01 -8.89 -12.96
C PHE A 170 -1.01 -9.58 -13.88
N SER A 171 -0.82 -10.86 -14.13
CA SER A 171 -1.73 -11.69 -14.93
C SER A 171 -2.51 -12.67 -14.04
N GLY A 172 -3.62 -13.20 -14.56
CA GLY A 172 -4.48 -14.12 -13.81
C GLY A 172 -5.34 -13.46 -12.73
N VAL A 173 -5.50 -12.13 -12.79
CA VAL A 173 -6.38 -11.38 -11.90
C VAL A 173 -7.80 -11.42 -12.47
N SER A 174 -8.73 -12.09 -11.79
CA SER A 174 -10.15 -12.00 -12.12
C SER A 174 -10.78 -10.78 -11.44
N PRO A 175 -11.87 -10.23 -11.99
CA PRO A 175 -12.65 -9.19 -11.30
C PRO A 175 -13.16 -9.66 -9.93
N ASP A 176 -13.43 -10.96 -9.78
CA ASP A 176 -13.86 -11.56 -8.51
C ASP A 176 -12.72 -11.66 -7.49
N LEU A 177 -11.45 -11.68 -7.92
CA LEU A 177 -10.29 -11.53 -7.03
C LEU A 177 -10.14 -10.11 -6.48
N LEU A 178 -10.89 -9.15 -7.02
CA LEU A 178 -11.06 -7.82 -6.44
C LEU A 178 -12.33 -7.74 -5.57
N GLU A 179 -13.00 -8.84 -5.26
CA GLU A 179 -14.06 -8.98 -4.26
C GLU A 179 -13.55 -9.25 -2.81
N PRO A 180 -12.38 -9.88 -2.57
CA PRO A 180 -11.96 -10.28 -1.23
C PRO A 180 -11.47 -9.16 -0.31
N TRP A 181 -11.52 -7.87 -0.65
CA TRP A 181 -10.92 -6.75 0.14
C TRP A 181 -11.46 -6.55 1.57
N ARG A 182 -12.25 -7.51 2.06
CA ARG A 182 -12.65 -7.78 3.44
C ARG A 182 -11.62 -8.65 4.18
N ARG A 183 -10.66 -9.28 3.48
CA ARG A 183 -9.59 -10.15 3.97
C ARG A 183 -8.40 -10.06 3.01
N LEU A 184 -7.19 -10.34 3.50
CA LEU A 184 -6.06 -10.60 2.60
C LEU A 184 -6.44 -11.70 1.60
N PRO A 185 -6.04 -11.63 0.32
CA PRO A 185 -6.35 -12.67 -0.66
C PRO A 185 -5.95 -14.03 -0.07
N ASP A 186 -6.85 -15.00 -0.10
CA ASP A 186 -6.52 -16.33 0.40
C ASP A 186 -5.41 -16.98 -0.45
N ALA A 187 -4.79 -18.03 0.08
CA ALA A 187 -3.71 -18.71 -0.63
C ALA A 187 -4.14 -19.20 -2.02
N ALA A 188 -5.41 -19.62 -2.19
CA ALA A 188 -5.97 -20.07 -3.46
C ALA A 188 -6.12 -18.93 -4.49
N SER A 189 -6.37 -17.72 -4.01
CA SER A 189 -6.46 -16.48 -4.78
C SER A 189 -5.08 -16.03 -5.24
N LEU A 190 -4.09 -16.02 -4.33
CA LEU A 190 -2.70 -15.71 -4.66
C LEU A 190 -2.09 -16.72 -5.65
N ALA A 191 -2.52 -17.98 -5.61
CA ALA A 191 -2.05 -19.02 -6.52
C ALA A 191 -2.40 -18.77 -8.00
N ARG A 192 -3.40 -17.92 -8.28
CA ARG A 192 -3.82 -17.59 -9.64
C ARG A 192 -3.13 -16.35 -10.20
N ILE A 193 -2.61 -15.48 -9.34
CA ILE A 193 -2.00 -14.23 -9.74
C ILE A 193 -0.53 -14.46 -10.07
N ALA A 194 -0.08 -14.00 -11.22
CA ALA A 194 1.32 -14.02 -11.61
C ALA A 194 1.87 -12.61 -11.79
N LEU A 195 3.06 -12.37 -11.26
CA LEU A 195 3.84 -11.17 -11.43
C LEU A 195 4.53 -11.18 -12.79
N ASN A 196 4.24 -10.17 -13.62
CA ASN A 196 4.90 -9.98 -14.92
C ASN A 196 6.01 -8.94 -14.82
N ARG A 197 5.77 -7.84 -14.10
CA ARG A 197 6.74 -6.77 -13.85
C ARG A 197 6.36 -6.00 -12.59
N PHE A 198 7.35 -5.56 -11.83
CA PHE A 198 7.16 -4.69 -10.68
C PHE A 198 8.34 -3.72 -10.57
N SER A 199 8.04 -2.47 -10.23
CA SER A 199 9.03 -1.46 -9.91
C SER A 199 8.64 -0.79 -8.62
N PHE A 200 9.59 -0.62 -7.71
CA PHE A 200 9.44 0.07 -6.45
C PHE A 200 10.54 1.11 -6.30
N ARG A 201 10.20 2.30 -5.79
CA ARG A 201 11.16 3.34 -5.46
C ARG A 201 10.85 3.92 -4.10
N LEU A 202 11.89 4.10 -3.30
CA LEU A 202 11.86 4.78 -2.02
C LEU A 202 12.89 5.90 -2.04
N GLN A 203 12.42 7.13 -1.84
CA GLN A 203 13.24 8.28 -1.48
C GLN A 203 13.03 8.50 0.00
N ASN A 204 13.96 8.06 0.85
CA ASN A 204 13.78 8.16 2.29
C ASN A 204 14.42 9.42 2.88
N GLN A 205 13.59 10.34 3.37
CA GLN A 205 14.01 11.50 4.16
C GLN A 205 13.44 11.41 5.60
N GLY A 206 13.06 10.22 6.07
CA GLY A 206 12.45 9.99 7.38
C GLY A 206 11.18 9.14 7.34
N LEU A 207 10.70 8.78 6.15
CA LEU A 207 9.47 8.01 5.95
C LEU A 207 9.65 6.55 6.40
N PHE A 208 10.80 5.93 6.13
CA PHE A 208 11.12 4.60 6.65
C PHE A 208 11.05 4.61 8.19
N GLU A 209 11.71 5.56 8.83
CA GLU A 209 11.72 5.69 10.29
C GLU A 209 10.33 5.90 10.89
N ALA A 210 9.49 6.70 10.22
CA ALA A 210 8.14 6.98 10.68
C ALA A 210 7.20 5.76 10.64
N PHE A 211 7.40 4.83 9.70
CA PHE A 211 6.43 3.75 9.45
C PHE A 211 6.94 2.33 9.69
N THR A 212 8.23 2.04 9.46
CA THR A 212 8.73 0.67 9.46
C THR A 212 9.53 0.31 10.70
N VAL A 213 10.23 1.28 11.33
CA VAL A 213 11.14 1.00 12.44
C VAL A 213 10.43 0.36 13.62
N MET A 214 9.27 0.89 14.04
CA MET A 214 8.54 0.33 15.20
C MET A 214 8.06 -1.12 14.95
N PRO A 215 7.37 -1.43 13.84
CA PRO A 215 7.05 -2.82 13.50
C PRO A 215 8.28 -3.72 13.40
N MET A 216 9.37 -3.24 12.81
CA MET A 216 10.60 -4.01 12.68
C MET A 216 11.22 -4.33 14.04
N LEU A 217 11.36 -3.34 14.93
CA LEU A 217 11.88 -3.54 16.28
C LEU A 217 11.03 -4.52 17.09
N ALA A 218 9.70 -4.47 16.95
CA ALA A 218 8.78 -5.40 17.60
C ALA A 218 8.90 -6.84 17.08
N ALA A 219 9.37 -7.02 15.85
CA ALA A 219 9.58 -8.34 15.23
C ALA A 219 10.97 -8.93 15.56
N LEU A 220 11.90 -8.15 16.11
CA LEU A 220 13.24 -8.62 16.45
C LEU A 220 13.22 -9.39 17.79
N PRO A 221 13.96 -10.51 17.89
CA PRO A 221 14.24 -11.14 19.17
C PRO A 221 14.88 -10.14 20.13
N ASN A 222 14.34 -10.01 21.35
CA ASN A 222 14.82 -9.08 22.39
C ASN A 222 14.76 -7.58 22.03
N GLY A 223 14.02 -7.18 20.99
CA GLY A 223 13.94 -5.79 20.53
C GLY A 223 13.41 -4.78 21.56
N THR A 224 12.82 -5.24 22.67
CA THR A 224 12.36 -4.41 23.79
C THR A 224 13.41 -4.18 24.87
N THR A 225 14.41 -5.07 25.01
CA THR A 225 15.43 -5.00 26.07
C THR A 225 16.77 -4.47 25.57
N ASP A 226 17.14 -4.77 24.32
CA ASP A 226 18.33 -4.23 23.65
C ASP A 226 18.06 -4.04 22.13
N PRO A 227 17.40 -2.93 21.75
CA PRO A 227 17.06 -2.68 20.35
C PRO A 227 18.29 -2.47 19.46
N GLU A 228 19.37 -1.90 19.99
CA GLU A 228 20.58 -1.63 19.21
C GLU A 228 21.33 -2.93 18.88
N GLY A 229 21.52 -3.79 19.88
CA GLY A 229 22.10 -5.12 19.68
C GLY A 229 21.26 -5.99 18.75
N ALA A 230 19.93 -5.95 18.87
CA ALA A 230 19.02 -6.67 18.00
C ALA A 230 19.12 -6.22 16.53
N VAL A 231 19.22 -4.90 16.28
CA VAL A 231 19.42 -4.34 14.94
C VAL A 231 20.79 -4.75 14.39
N ALA A 232 21.85 -4.67 15.20
CA ALA A 232 23.20 -5.08 14.78
C ALA A 232 23.25 -6.56 14.39
N ALA A 233 22.65 -7.45 15.20
CA ALA A 233 22.55 -8.87 14.91
C ALA A 233 21.74 -9.15 13.63
N ALA A 234 20.63 -8.44 13.44
CA ALA A 234 19.82 -8.55 12.22
C ALA A 234 20.60 -8.13 10.97
N LYS A 235 21.36 -7.03 11.03
CA LYS A 235 22.25 -6.58 9.94
C LYS A 235 23.32 -7.63 9.63
N ALA A 236 24.00 -8.16 10.64
CA ALA A 236 25.00 -9.20 10.46
C ALA A 236 24.41 -10.47 9.82
N GLY A 237 23.24 -10.91 10.30
CA GLY A 237 22.52 -12.06 9.74
C GLY A 237 22.07 -11.83 8.29
N ALA A 238 21.58 -10.64 7.96
CA ALA A 238 21.20 -10.28 6.60
C ALA A 238 22.40 -10.29 5.65
N LEU A 239 23.55 -9.72 6.06
CA LEU A 239 24.79 -9.74 5.28
C LEU A 239 25.30 -11.17 5.08
N ALA A 240 25.23 -12.03 6.11
CA ALA A 240 25.62 -13.43 6.00
C ALA A 240 24.74 -14.18 4.98
N ARG A 241 23.42 -13.98 5.01
CA ARG A 241 22.49 -14.58 4.04
C ARG A 241 22.72 -14.06 2.62
N LEU A 242 22.99 -12.77 2.46
CA LEU A 242 23.29 -12.19 1.15
C LEU A 242 24.53 -12.85 0.52
N ARG A 243 25.56 -13.13 1.33
CA ARG A 243 26.76 -13.87 0.87
C ARG A 243 26.45 -15.30 0.42
N ILE A 244 25.50 -15.98 1.07
CA ILE A 244 25.08 -17.35 0.69
C ILE A 244 24.38 -17.35 -0.67
N VAL A 245 23.55 -16.34 -0.94
CA VAL A 245 22.89 -16.15 -2.24
C VAL A 245 23.94 -15.96 -3.35
N GLY A 246 24.89 -15.05 -3.12
CA GLY A 246 26.05 -14.84 -3.99
C GLY A 246 25.72 -14.36 -5.41
N GLU A 247 26.77 -14.08 -6.18
CA GLU A 247 26.68 -13.50 -7.53
C GLU A 247 26.06 -14.47 -8.56
N SER A 248 26.01 -15.76 -8.25
CA SER A 248 25.38 -16.78 -9.10
C SER A 248 23.84 -16.68 -9.14
N VAL A 249 23.25 -15.87 -8.24
CA VAL A 249 21.81 -15.64 -8.11
C VAL A 249 21.44 -14.19 -8.40
N LEU A 250 22.26 -13.23 -7.95
CA LEU A 250 22.01 -11.80 -8.11
C LEU A 250 23.17 -11.12 -8.84
N PRO A 251 22.90 -10.14 -9.72
CA PRO A 251 23.96 -9.35 -10.35
C PRO A 251 24.88 -8.68 -9.32
N PRO A 252 26.18 -8.48 -9.61
CA PRO A 252 27.13 -7.84 -8.69
C PRO A 252 26.66 -6.46 -8.21
N ASP A 253 26.08 -5.64 -9.08
CA ASP A 253 25.57 -4.30 -8.71
C ASP A 253 24.39 -4.39 -7.73
N THR A 254 23.50 -5.36 -7.91
CA THR A 254 22.39 -5.64 -6.97
C THR A 254 22.94 -6.07 -5.60
N MET A 255 23.97 -6.92 -5.59
CA MET A 255 24.62 -7.38 -4.36
C MET A 255 25.28 -6.23 -3.59
N THR A 256 25.98 -5.34 -4.29
CA THR A 256 26.56 -4.13 -3.72
C THR A 256 25.48 -3.22 -3.15
N ALA A 257 24.43 -2.93 -3.94
CA ALA A 257 23.33 -2.07 -3.50
C ALA A 257 22.60 -2.61 -2.26
N LEU A 258 22.37 -3.93 -2.18
CA LEU A 258 21.75 -4.56 -1.02
C LEU A 258 22.67 -4.55 0.21
N THR A 259 23.97 -4.78 0.01
CA THR A 259 24.97 -4.71 1.10
C THR A 259 24.98 -3.32 1.72
N ASP A 260 25.06 -2.30 0.88
CA ASP A 260 25.04 -0.89 1.25
C ASP A 260 23.72 -0.50 1.96
N LEU A 261 22.58 -0.96 1.44
CA LEU A 261 21.28 -0.74 2.07
C LEU A 261 21.24 -1.34 3.48
N ILE A 262 21.67 -2.60 3.64
CA ILE A 262 21.70 -3.28 4.94
C ILE A 262 22.61 -2.53 5.91
N GLN A 263 23.76 -2.04 5.45
CA GLN A 263 24.70 -1.28 6.27
C GLN A 263 24.12 0.07 6.75
N ASP A 264 23.30 0.73 5.93
CA ASP A 264 22.68 2.01 6.30
C ASP A 264 21.44 1.85 7.22
N LEU A 265 20.93 0.62 7.41
CA LEU A 265 19.84 0.38 8.38
C LEU A 265 20.28 0.75 9.82
N PRO A 266 19.37 1.29 10.65
CA PRO A 266 17.92 1.42 10.41
C PRO A 266 17.51 2.74 9.72
N LYS A 267 18.45 3.56 9.28
CA LYS A 267 18.19 4.90 8.69
C LYS A 267 18.72 4.99 7.26
N PRO A 268 18.19 4.21 6.30
CA PRO A 268 18.66 4.24 4.93
C PRO A 268 18.32 5.59 4.30
N ARG A 269 19.31 6.41 3.94
CA ARG A 269 19.07 7.77 3.40
C ARG A 269 19.17 7.86 1.89
N ARG A 270 19.83 6.90 1.24
CA ARG A 270 20.00 6.93 -0.21
C ARG A 270 18.69 6.51 -0.90
N PRO A 271 18.38 7.08 -2.09
CA PRO A 271 17.33 6.55 -2.95
C PRO A 271 17.51 5.06 -3.21
N LEU A 272 16.46 4.29 -2.97
CA LEU A 272 16.36 2.86 -3.28
C LEU A 272 15.43 2.69 -4.48
N ALA A 273 15.86 1.93 -5.48
CA ALA A 273 14.95 1.42 -6.51
C ALA A 273 15.14 -0.09 -6.70
N VAL A 274 14.02 -0.80 -6.78
CA VAL A 274 13.95 -2.24 -7.03
C VAL A 274 13.11 -2.46 -8.27
N THR A 275 13.64 -3.18 -9.25
CA THR A 275 12.90 -3.61 -10.45
C THR A 275 12.92 -5.12 -10.54
N ILE A 276 11.76 -5.72 -10.80
CA ILE A 276 11.56 -7.15 -10.99
C ILE A 276 10.91 -7.32 -12.36
N ALA A 277 11.57 -8.04 -13.25
CA ALA A 277 11.12 -8.26 -14.62
C ALA A 277 11.51 -9.69 -15.05
N PRO A 278 10.82 -10.72 -14.54
CA PRO A 278 11.13 -12.10 -14.86
C PRO A 278 10.90 -12.36 -16.36
N ALA A 279 11.68 -13.29 -16.93
CA ALA A 279 11.55 -13.67 -18.35
C ALA A 279 10.19 -14.32 -18.68
N ALA A 280 9.56 -14.93 -17.68
CA ALA A 280 8.20 -15.47 -17.74
C ALA A 280 7.43 -15.10 -16.46
N PRO A 281 6.10 -14.93 -16.50
CA PRO A 281 5.31 -14.60 -15.31
C PRO A 281 5.56 -15.56 -14.15
N VAL A 282 5.71 -15.02 -12.93
CA VAL A 282 5.98 -15.80 -11.71
C VAL A 282 4.77 -15.73 -10.80
N ARG A 283 4.17 -16.87 -10.44
CA ARG A 283 3.00 -16.90 -9.55
C ARG A 283 3.34 -16.34 -8.16
N LEU A 284 2.43 -15.57 -7.58
CA LEU A 284 2.62 -15.03 -6.23
C LEU A 284 2.67 -16.14 -5.17
N SER A 285 1.98 -17.26 -5.38
CA SER A 285 2.13 -18.45 -4.51
C SER A 285 3.54 -19.02 -4.55
N ASP A 286 4.18 -19.12 -5.73
CA ASP A 286 5.56 -19.62 -5.83
C ASP A 286 6.52 -18.73 -5.01
N ILE A 287 6.27 -17.41 -4.98
CA ILE A 287 7.04 -16.45 -4.18
C ILE A 287 6.78 -16.65 -2.68
N ALA A 288 5.52 -16.78 -2.28
CA ALA A 288 5.15 -17.00 -0.89
C ALA A 288 5.71 -18.33 -0.34
N ASP A 289 5.59 -19.41 -1.11
CA ASP A 289 6.11 -20.72 -0.77
C ASP A 289 7.64 -20.69 -0.64
N ALA A 290 8.33 -20.04 -1.59
CA ALA A 290 9.78 -19.89 -1.52
C ALA A 290 10.22 -19.03 -0.31
N ALA A 291 9.46 -17.99 0.07
CA ALA A 291 9.78 -17.18 1.24
C ALA A 291 9.71 -18.00 2.55
N MET A 292 8.83 -18.99 2.63
CA MET A 292 8.71 -19.93 3.74
C MET A 292 9.64 -21.15 3.62
N GLY A 293 10.22 -21.38 2.45
CA GLY A 293 11.10 -22.51 2.16
C GLY A 293 12.53 -22.35 2.68
N ASP A 294 13.38 -23.31 2.29
CA ASP A 294 14.81 -23.30 2.56
C ASP A 294 15.56 -22.30 1.65
N ASP A 295 16.87 -22.20 1.83
CA ASP A 295 17.71 -21.25 1.08
C ASP A 295 17.82 -21.62 -0.41
N ALA A 296 17.62 -22.90 -0.77
CA ALA A 296 17.59 -23.34 -2.16
C ALA A 296 16.33 -22.86 -2.87
N ALA A 297 15.15 -22.99 -2.22
CA ALA A 297 13.89 -22.46 -2.73
C ALA A 297 13.93 -20.94 -2.92
N LYS A 298 14.48 -20.21 -1.93
CA LYS A 298 14.68 -18.75 -2.01
C LYS A 298 15.61 -18.36 -3.17
N SER A 299 16.72 -19.07 -3.32
CA SER A 299 17.67 -18.80 -4.41
C SER A 299 17.04 -19.08 -5.78
N ALA A 300 16.29 -20.16 -5.92
CA ALA A 300 15.61 -20.51 -7.17
C ALA A 300 14.58 -19.45 -7.57
N ILE A 301 13.77 -18.95 -6.63
CA ILE A 301 12.79 -17.91 -6.94
C ILE A 301 13.46 -16.56 -7.25
N LEU A 302 14.55 -16.20 -6.56
CA LEU A 302 15.30 -14.98 -6.84
C LEU A 302 15.88 -14.98 -8.26
N LYS A 303 16.41 -16.12 -8.73
CA LYS A 303 16.87 -16.27 -10.12
C LYS A 303 15.73 -16.07 -11.13
N ARG A 304 14.54 -16.64 -10.84
CA ARG A 304 13.36 -16.47 -11.69
C ARG A 304 12.88 -15.02 -11.75
N LEU A 305 12.86 -14.34 -10.59
CA LEU A 305 12.43 -12.94 -10.47
C LEU A 305 13.43 -11.96 -11.12
N ASN A 306 14.71 -12.30 -11.12
CA ASN A 306 15.81 -11.49 -11.65
C ASN A 306 15.75 -10.02 -11.16
N PRO A 307 15.79 -9.78 -9.83
CA PRO A 307 15.65 -8.44 -9.30
C PRO A 307 16.91 -7.60 -9.57
N THR A 308 16.68 -6.36 -10.00
CA THR A 308 17.70 -5.32 -10.07
C THR A 308 17.48 -4.34 -8.93
N VAL A 309 18.51 -4.11 -8.10
CA VAL A 309 18.45 -3.17 -6.98
C VAL A 309 19.50 -2.09 -7.19
N THR A 310 19.09 -0.83 -6.99
CA THR A 310 20.00 0.32 -6.97
C THR A 310 19.82 1.08 -5.66
N TYR A 311 20.93 1.49 -5.07
CA TYR A 311 20.96 2.20 -3.80
C TYR A 311 22.15 3.19 -3.79
N ALA A 312 21.95 4.31 -4.47
CA ALA A 312 23.00 5.28 -4.76
C ALA A 312 22.60 6.66 -4.23
N PRO A 313 23.56 7.57 -3.95
CA PRO A 313 23.26 8.96 -3.62
C PRO A 313 22.33 9.58 -4.68
N ALA A 314 21.43 10.48 -4.25
CA ALA A 314 20.67 11.26 -5.22
C ALA A 314 21.67 12.08 -6.08
N PRO A 315 21.48 12.13 -7.41
CA PRO A 315 22.28 13.00 -8.27
C PRO A 315 22.07 14.48 -7.95
#